data_AF-A0A7S0FKK1-F1
#
_entry.id   AF-A0A7S0FKK1-F1
#
_cell.length_a   1.000
_cell.length_b   1.000
_cell.length_c   1.000
_cell.angle_alpha   90.00
_cell.angle_beta   90.00
_cell.angle_gamma   90.00
#
_symmetry.space_group_name_H-M   'P 1'
#
loop_
_entity.id
_entity.type
_entity.pdbx_description
1 polymer ?
#
loop_
_entity_poly.entity_id
_entity_poly.type
_entity_poly.pdbx_seq_one_letter_code
_entity_poly.pdbx_strand_id
1 'polypeptide(L)'
;GSDSQTVSTNVTMGIHGPPIADLFPHTTIMFADIAGFTAWSSEREPVQVFQLLEALYREFDRTAKRSGVFKVETIGDCYVAVAGLPDPQPDHALIMVKFAQKCLHKFSELSKELELSLGPGTADLGLRVGLHSGPVTAG
;
A
#
# COMPACT_ATOMS: atom_id res chain seq x y z
N GLY A 1 -31.59 -46.46 -34.29
CA GLY A 1 -30.16 -46.76 -34.26
C GLY A 1 -29.43 -45.45 -34.16
N SER A 2 -28.66 -45.22 -33.08
CA SER A 2 -27.27 -45.68 -32.92
C SER A 2 -26.35 -44.97 -33.94
N ASP A 3 -25.27 -44.29 -33.61
CA ASP A 3 -24.48 -44.24 -32.39
C ASP A 3 -23.54 -43.02 -32.42
N SER A 4 -23.24 -42.51 -31.23
CA SER A 4 -21.96 -41.99 -30.74
C SER A 4 -20.84 -41.59 -31.73
N GLN A 5 -20.33 -40.36 -31.56
CA GLN A 5 -18.89 -40.18 -31.31
C GLN A 5 -18.63 -38.95 -30.42
N THR A 6 -18.47 -39.27 -29.14
CA THR A 6 -17.72 -38.53 -28.13
C THR A 6 -16.32 -38.21 -28.63
N VAL A 7 -15.93 -36.93 -28.61
CA VAL A 7 -14.52 -36.54 -28.54
C VAL A 7 -14.28 -35.95 -27.16
N SER A 8 -13.98 -36.85 -26.23
CA SER A 8 -13.38 -36.54 -24.95
C SER A 8 -11.97 -36.02 -25.22
N THR A 9 -11.77 -34.71 -25.21
CA THR A 9 -10.41 -34.14 -25.09
C THR A 9 -9.97 -34.32 -23.64
N ASN A 10 -9.12 -35.32 -23.44
CA ASN A 10 -8.39 -35.60 -22.21
C ASN A 10 -7.70 -34.34 -21.69
N VAL A 11 -8.24 -33.76 -20.64
CA VAL A 11 -7.49 -32.84 -19.78
C VAL A 11 -6.64 -33.73 -18.88
N THR A 12 -5.34 -33.78 -19.19
CA THR A 12 -4.32 -34.27 -18.27
C THR A 12 -4.50 -33.55 -16.94
N MET A 13 -4.92 -34.28 -15.91
CA MET A 13 -4.92 -33.86 -14.51
C MET A 13 -3.48 -33.63 -14.06
N GLY A 14 -2.94 -32.46 -14.42
CA GLY A 14 -1.81 -31.86 -13.73
C GLY A 14 -2.32 -31.27 -12.42
N ILE A 15 -1.56 -31.50 -11.36
CA ILE A 15 -1.63 -30.93 -10.01
C ILE A 15 -1.51 -29.39 -9.97
N HIS A 16 -2.26 -28.68 -10.81
CA HIS A 16 -2.37 -27.22 -10.79
C HIS A 16 -3.81 -26.82 -11.12
N GLY A 17 -4.58 -26.50 -10.09
CA GLY A 17 -5.84 -25.77 -10.25
C GLY A 17 -5.62 -24.40 -10.89
N PRO A 18 -6.68 -23.67 -11.26
CA PRO A 18 -6.55 -22.29 -11.72
C PRO A 18 -5.70 -21.50 -10.71
N PRO A 19 -4.86 -20.54 -11.16
CA PRO A 19 -4.07 -19.71 -10.26
C PRO A 19 -4.98 -19.13 -9.16
N ILE A 20 -4.53 -19.21 -7.91
CA ILE A 20 -5.18 -18.54 -6.77
C ILE A 20 -4.79 -17.06 -6.87
N ALA A 21 -5.25 -16.38 -7.93
CA ALA A 21 -4.95 -14.99 -8.16
C ALA A 21 -6.05 -14.35 -9.01
N ASP A 22 -6.62 -13.28 -8.49
CA ASP A 22 -7.64 -12.47 -9.13
C ASP A 22 -7.01 -11.31 -9.90
N LEU A 23 -7.61 -10.95 -11.04
CA LEU A 23 -7.22 -9.79 -11.84
C LEU A 23 -8.12 -8.60 -11.53
N PHE A 24 -7.50 -7.49 -11.12
CA PHE A 24 -8.14 -6.21 -10.86
C PHE A 24 -7.75 -5.22 -11.97
N PRO A 25 -8.62 -4.96 -12.97
CA PRO A 25 -8.25 -4.15 -14.15
C PRO A 25 -8.12 -2.64 -13.87
N HIS A 26 -8.73 -2.16 -12.78
CA HIS A 26 -8.85 -0.74 -12.45
C HIS A 26 -8.41 -0.49 -11.02
N THR A 27 -7.11 -0.30 -10.83
CA THR A 27 -6.52 -0.02 -9.53
C THR A 27 -5.62 1.21 -9.61
N THR A 28 -5.39 1.85 -8.47
CA THR A 28 -4.28 2.79 -8.30
C THR A 28 -3.48 2.37 -7.09
N ILE A 29 -2.19 2.13 -7.28
CA ILE A 29 -1.22 1.85 -6.22
C ILE A 29 -0.49 3.13 -5.82
N MET A 30 -0.21 3.25 -4.52
CA MET A 30 0.61 4.29 -3.91
C MET A 30 1.81 3.65 -3.21
N PHE A 31 2.98 4.24 -3.46
CA PHE A 31 4.18 4.05 -2.66
C PHE A 31 4.47 5.36 -1.94
N ALA A 32 4.58 5.32 -0.61
CA ALA A 32 4.91 6.48 0.20
C ALA A 32 6.13 6.20 1.09
N ASP A 33 7.23 6.89 0.85
CA ASP A 33 8.55 6.63 1.43
C ASP A 33 9.09 7.86 2.16
N ILE A 34 9.82 7.66 3.25
CA ILE A 34 10.27 8.75 4.12
C ILE A 34 11.64 9.26 3.68
N ALA A 35 11.67 10.42 3.04
CA ALA A 35 12.91 11.09 2.68
C ALA A 35 13.71 11.49 3.93
N GLY A 36 14.99 11.13 3.94
CA GLY A 36 15.91 11.39 5.06
C GLY A 36 15.89 10.31 6.14
N PHE A 37 15.00 9.30 6.06
CA PHE A 37 14.84 8.30 7.10
C PHE A 37 16.09 7.44 7.34
N THR A 38 16.80 7.02 6.29
CA THR A 38 18.02 6.20 6.48
C THR A 38 19.07 6.93 7.31
N ALA A 39 19.33 8.21 7.02
CA ALA A 39 20.28 9.00 7.78
C ALA A 39 19.76 9.23 9.21
N TRP A 40 18.51 9.68 9.34
CA TRP A 40 17.89 9.94 10.64
C TRP A 40 17.88 8.69 11.53
N SER A 41 17.48 7.53 11.02
CA SER A 41 17.40 6.28 11.79
C SER A 41 18.77 5.72 12.20
N SER A 42 19.83 6.00 11.43
CA SER A 42 21.19 5.52 11.72
C SER A 42 21.81 6.13 12.99
N GLU A 43 21.26 7.26 13.46
CA GLU A 43 21.73 8.00 14.64
C GLU A 43 20.77 7.88 15.83
N ARG A 44 19.76 6.98 15.75
CA ARG A 44 18.66 6.89 16.71
C ARG A 44 18.57 5.53 17.35
N GLU A 45 18.09 5.53 18.58
CA GLU A 45 17.78 4.29 19.27
C GLU A 45 16.63 3.56 18.55
N PRO A 46 16.67 2.22 18.41
CA PRO A 46 15.64 1.46 17.71
C PRO A 46 14.21 1.75 18.20
N VAL A 47 14.05 2.03 19.49
CA VAL A 47 12.75 2.40 20.08
C VAL A 47 12.21 3.73 19.52
N GLN A 48 13.08 4.72 19.27
CA GLN A 48 12.69 6.00 18.70
C GLN A 48 12.29 5.86 17.24
N VAL A 49 13.03 5.02 16.49
CA VAL A 49 12.71 4.69 15.10
C VAL A 49 11.34 4.02 15.02
N PHE A 50 11.08 3.06 15.91
CA PHE A 50 9.80 2.38 15.97
C PHE A 50 8.66 3.34 16.35
N GLN A 51 8.87 4.24 17.32
CA GLN A 51 7.87 5.24 17.71
C GLN A 51 7.46 6.15 16.55
N LEU A 52 8.42 6.60 15.73
CA LEU A 52 8.13 7.39 14.53
C LEU A 52 7.24 6.61 13.55
N LEU A 53 7.67 5.40 13.18
CA LEU A 53 6.96 4.56 12.20
C LEU A 53 5.56 4.20 12.69
N GLU A 54 5.43 3.81 13.96
CA GLU A 54 4.14 3.48 14.56
C GLU A 54 3.18 4.67 14.53
N ALA A 55 3.64 5.87 14.90
CA ALA A 55 2.81 7.08 14.89
C ALA A 55 2.32 7.43 13.48
N LEU A 56 3.22 7.41 12.49
CA LEU A 56 2.90 7.73 11.10
C LEU A 56 1.96 6.70 10.48
N TYR A 57 2.30 5.41 10.56
CA TYR A 57 1.52 4.35 9.94
C TYR A 57 0.16 4.17 10.60
N ARG A 58 0.05 4.42 11.92
CA ARG A 58 -1.25 4.42 12.58
C ARG A 58 -2.18 5.48 12.01
N GLU A 59 -1.67 6.66 11.68
CA GLU A 59 -2.49 7.71 11.08
C GLU A 59 -2.78 7.47 9.59
N PHE A 60 -1.85 6.88 8.85
CA PHE A 60 -2.08 6.45 7.47
C PHE A 60 -3.13 5.34 7.41
N ASP A 61 -3.05 4.33 8.29
CA ASP A 61 -4.03 3.24 8.39
C ASP A 61 -5.43 3.76 8.71
N ARG A 62 -5.54 4.72 9.64
CA ARG A 62 -6.82 5.40 9.93
C ARG A 62 -7.36 6.13 8.70
N THR A 63 -6.49 6.82 7.97
CA THR A 63 -6.87 7.57 6.77
C THR A 63 -7.26 6.64 5.62
N ALA A 64 -6.58 5.50 5.48
CA ALA A 64 -6.85 4.48 4.48
C ALA A 64 -8.24 3.88 4.71
N LYS A 65 -8.50 3.44 5.95
CA LYS A 65 -9.81 2.91 6.36
C LYS A 65 -10.96 3.89 6.10
N ARG A 66 -10.77 5.18 6.41
CA ARG A 66 -11.79 6.22 6.15
C ARG A 66 -12.02 6.50 4.67
N SER A 67 -11.03 6.22 3.82
CA SER A 67 -11.06 6.53 2.39
C SER A 67 -11.38 5.30 1.53
N GLY A 68 -11.60 4.13 2.13
CA GLY A 68 -11.80 2.87 1.39
C GLY A 68 -10.56 2.40 0.65
N VAL A 69 -9.36 2.77 1.13
CA VAL A 69 -8.08 2.36 0.56
C VAL A 69 -7.58 1.12 1.31
N PHE A 70 -7.12 0.12 0.57
CA PHE A 70 -6.53 -1.09 1.13
C PHE A 70 -5.03 -0.88 1.38
N LYS A 71 -4.59 -1.12 2.62
CA LYS A 71 -3.17 -1.20 2.96
C LYS A 71 -2.65 -2.55 2.49
N VAL A 72 -1.60 -2.56 1.68
CA VAL A 72 -0.97 -3.80 1.21
C VAL A 72 0.04 -4.27 2.26
N GLU A 73 1.12 -3.52 2.43
CA GLU A 73 2.21 -3.85 3.34
C GLU A 73 3.08 -2.62 3.64
N THR A 74 4.10 -2.82 4.47
CA THR A 74 5.16 -1.85 4.72
C THR A 74 6.50 -2.51 4.42
N ILE A 75 7.34 -1.85 3.63
CA ILE A 75 8.69 -2.32 3.29
C ILE A 75 9.69 -1.31 3.87
N GLY A 76 10.18 -1.58 5.09
CA GLY A 76 10.96 -0.60 5.84
C GLY A 76 10.14 0.66 6.15
N ASP A 77 10.62 1.82 5.69
CA ASP A 77 9.97 3.13 5.79
C ASP A 77 9.00 3.44 4.64
N CYS A 78 8.84 2.51 3.69
CA CYS A 78 7.86 2.63 2.62
C CYS A 78 6.50 2.03 3.01
N TYR A 79 5.45 2.81 2.85
CA TYR A 79 4.05 2.43 3.02
C TYR A 79 3.38 2.19 1.67
N VAL A 80 2.79 1.01 1.48
CA VAL A 80 2.16 0.62 0.21
C VAL A 80 0.66 0.47 0.39
N ALA A 81 -0.11 1.13 -0.47
CA ALA A 81 -1.56 1.12 -0.43
C ALA A 81 -2.17 1.12 -1.83
N VAL A 82 -3.41 0.64 -1.93
CA VAL A 82 -4.10 0.47 -3.21
C VAL A 82 -5.59 0.78 -3.09
N ALA A 83 -6.13 1.40 -4.13
CA ALA A 83 -7.58 1.61 -4.31
C ALA A 83 -8.06 0.79 -5.50
N GLY A 84 -9.31 0.35 -5.46
CA GLY A 84 -9.89 -0.56 -6.47
C GLY A 84 -9.64 -2.05 -6.22
N LEU A 85 -9.07 -2.41 -5.06
CA LEU A 85 -9.05 -3.77 -4.53
C LEU A 85 -9.15 -3.74 -2.98
N PRO A 86 -9.65 -4.79 -2.31
CA PRO A 86 -10.22 -6.01 -2.90
C PRO A 86 -11.56 -5.75 -3.59
N ASP A 87 -12.22 -4.64 -3.29
CA ASP A 87 -13.47 -4.24 -3.93
C ASP A 87 -13.19 -3.22 -5.06
N PRO A 88 -13.73 -3.41 -6.28
CA PRO A 88 -13.60 -2.46 -7.37
C PRO A 88 -14.17 -1.08 -7.01
N GLN A 89 -13.42 -0.02 -7.36
CA GLN A 89 -13.80 1.37 -7.11
C GLN A 89 -13.65 2.18 -8.40
N PRO A 90 -14.75 2.65 -9.03
CA PRO A 90 -14.68 3.41 -10.28
C PRO A 90 -13.83 4.69 -10.19
N ASP A 91 -13.72 5.28 -9.00
CA ASP A 91 -12.97 6.50 -8.69
C ASP A 91 -11.63 6.21 -7.99
N HIS A 92 -11.08 5.00 -8.13
CA HIS A 92 -9.84 4.54 -7.49
C HIS A 92 -8.69 5.56 -7.55
N ALA A 93 -8.46 6.18 -8.70
CA ALA A 93 -7.41 7.18 -8.87
C ALA A 93 -7.67 8.46 -8.07
N LEU A 94 -8.92 8.95 -8.06
CA LEU A 94 -9.31 10.14 -7.30
C LEU A 94 -9.25 9.89 -5.79
N ILE A 95 -9.72 8.72 -5.35
CA ILE A 95 -9.60 8.27 -3.96
C ILE A 95 -8.13 8.28 -3.54
N MET A 96 -7.25 7.68 -4.35
CA MET A 96 -5.84 7.54 -4.02
C MET A 96 -5.11 8.89 -3.98
N VAL A 97 -5.40 9.82 -4.91
CA VAL A 97 -4.84 11.18 -4.86
C VAL A 97 -5.27 11.91 -3.59
N LYS A 98 -6.56 11.84 -3.21
CA LYS A 98 -7.05 12.46 -1.97
C LYS A 98 -6.44 11.83 -0.73
N PHE A 99 -6.25 10.51 -0.74
CA PHE A 99 -5.57 9.79 0.33
C PHE A 99 -4.11 10.26 0.47
N ALA A 100 -3.36 10.30 -0.63
CA ALA A 100 -1.98 10.79 -0.66
C ALA A 100 -1.87 12.22 -0.10
N GLN A 101 -2.76 13.14 -0.49
CA GLN A 101 -2.79 14.51 0.04
C GLN A 101 -2.99 14.54 1.57
N LYS A 102 -3.90 13.72 2.10
CA LYS A 102 -4.12 13.61 3.55
C LYS A 102 -2.88 13.06 4.27
N CYS A 103 -2.22 12.05 3.69
CA CYS A 103 -0.99 11.49 4.25
C CYS A 103 0.14 12.53 4.27
N LEU A 104 0.32 13.30 3.19
CA LEU A 104 1.30 14.40 3.14
C LEU A 104 1.05 15.45 4.24
N HIS A 105 -0.19 15.87 4.42
CA HIS A 105 -0.54 16.82 5.48
C HIS A 105 -0.29 16.24 6.87
N LYS A 106 -0.79 15.02 7.14
CA LYS A 106 -0.65 14.36 8.44
C LYS A 106 0.81 14.07 8.78
N PHE A 107 1.61 13.70 7.78
CA PHE A 107 3.05 13.52 7.94
C PHE A 107 3.72 14.83 8.39
N SER A 108 3.41 15.95 7.72
CA SER A 108 4.00 17.25 8.08
C SER A 108 3.60 17.75 9.47
N GLU A 109 2.38 17.44 9.93
CA GLU A 109 1.93 17.73 11.29
C GLU A 109 2.68 16.84 12.30
N LEU A 110 2.65 15.53 12.11
CA LEU A 110 3.21 14.56 13.04
C LEU A 110 4.74 14.67 13.14
N SER A 111 5.46 14.91 12.04
CA SER A 111 6.93 15.03 12.09
C SER A 111 7.38 16.19 12.97
N LYS A 112 6.63 17.31 12.96
CA LYS A 112 6.86 18.46 13.83
C LYS A 112 6.49 18.18 15.29
N GLU A 113 5.35 17.53 15.52
CA GLU A 113 4.92 17.16 16.87
C GLU A 113 5.91 16.20 17.54
N LEU A 114 6.43 15.23 16.77
CA LEU A 114 7.35 14.22 17.24
C LEU A 114 8.78 14.73 17.44
N GLU A 115 9.17 15.89 16.89
CA GLU A 115 10.52 16.44 17.13
C GLU A 115 10.78 16.73 18.62
N LEU A 116 9.75 17.09 19.38
CA LEU A 116 9.88 17.32 20.83
C LEU A 116 10.27 16.06 21.61
N SER A 117 9.81 14.89 21.17
CA SER A 117 10.06 13.60 21.85
C SER A 117 11.18 12.79 21.20
N LEU A 118 11.32 12.89 19.88
CA LEU A 118 12.28 12.14 19.08
C LEU A 118 13.54 12.96 18.75
N GLY A 119 13.56 14.25 19.03
CA GLY A 119 14.74 15.13 18.92
C GLY A 119 14.96 15.75 17.53
N PRO A 120 16.04 16.54 17.38
CA PRO A 120 16.27 17.37 16.19
C PRO A 120 16.34 16.58 14.88
N GLY A 121 15.85 17.18 13.80
CA GLY A 121 15.88 16.58 12.46
C GLY A 121 14.71 15.63 12.18
N THR A 122 13.86 15.34 13.17
CA THR A 122 12.59 14.63 12.92
C THR A 122 11.62 15.49 12.09
N ALA A 123 11.55 16.80 12.33
CA ALA A 123 10.70 17.70 11.55
C ALA A 123 11.22 17.94 10.12
N ASP A 124 12.51 17.69 9.88
CA ASP A 124 13.15 17.83 8.57
C ASP A 124 12.91 16.63 7.65
N LEU A 125 12.36 15.53 8.18
CA LEU A 125 11.95 14.39 7.36
C LEU A 125 10.89 14.83 6.35
N GLY A 126 10.89 14.17 5.19
CA GLY A 126 9.90 14.40 4.13
C GLY A 126 9.15 13.12 3.79
N LEU A 127 7.97 13.26 3.17
CA LEU A 127 7.24 12.13 2.59
C LEU A 127 7.25 12.25 1.07
N ARG A 128 7.75 11.24 0.38
CA ARG A 128 7.71 11.12 -1.08
C ARG A 128 6.60 10.17 -1.47
N VAL A 129 5.73 10.58 -2.38
CA VAL A 129 4.59 9.76 -2.80
C VAL A 129 4.62 9.55 -4.31
N GLY A 130 4.62 8.29 -4.74
CA GLY A 130 4.44 7.87 -6.13
C GLY A 130 3.10 7.18 -6.33
N LEU A 131 2.39 7.50 -7.41
CA LEU A 131 1.10 6.92 -7.76
C LEU A 131 1.17 6.30 -9.16
N HIS A 132 0.58 5.12 -9.33
CA HIS A 132 0.43 4.49 -10.63
C HIS A 132 -0.96 3.86 -10.76
N SER A 133 -1.59 3.97 -11.93
CA SER A 133 -2.89 3.36 -12.21
C SER A 133 -2.77 2.34 -13.33
N GLY A 134 -3.37 1.17 -13.13
CA GLY A 134 -3.30 0.07 -14.08
C GLY A 134 -3.90 -1.23 -13.54
N PRO A 135 -3.85 -2.30 -14.36
CA PRO A 135 -4.27 -3.62 -13.94
C PRO A 135 -3.27 -4.23 -12.94
N VAL A 136 -3.79 -4.94 -11.93
CA VAL A 136 -3.01 -5.65 -10.91
C VAL A 136 -3.54 -7.06 -10.75
N THR A 137 -2.64 -8.03 -10.55
CA THR A 137 -2.98 -9.40 -10.14
C THR A 137 -2.71 -9.53 -8.64
N ALA A 138 -3.67 -10.03 -7.87
CA ALA A 138 -3.53 -10.24 -6.43
C ALA A 138 -4.05 -11.64 -6.03
N GLY A 139 -3.36 -12.31 -5.10
CA GLY A 139 -3.63 -13.69 -4.66
C GLY A 139 -2.97 -14.02 -3.33
#